data_AF-A0A965NVV2-F1
#
_entry.id   AF-A0A965NVV2-F1
#
_cell.length_a   1.000
_cell.length_b   1.000
_cell.length_c   1.000
_cell.angle_alpha   90.00
_cell.angle_beta   90.00
_cell.angle_gamma   90.00
#
_symmetry.space_group_name_H-M   'P 1'
#
loop_
_entity.id
_entity.type
_entity.pdbx_description
1 polymer ?
#
loop_
_entity_poly.entity_id
_entity_poly.type
_entity_poly.pdbx_seq_one_letter_code
_entity_poly.pdbx_strand_id
1 'polypeptide(L)'
;TREAEDFLAKIHSRMPTFLPSEIWDNWLDKDLNQVDEIRSLLDIKNSTSQLAAVAVSNRVNSPRNNDAQLIEPIEILPDQTLF
;
A
#
# COMPACT_ATOMS: atom_id res chain seq x y z
N THR A 1 -1.29 -3.17 9.17
CA THR A 1 -1.75 -1.95 8.47
C THR A 1 -1.53 -0.74 9.38
N ARG A 2 -1.48 0.46 8.81
CA ARG A 2 -1.38 1.74 9.52
C ARG A 2 -2.45 2.71 9.00
N GLU A 3 -2.61 3.86 9.66
CA GLU A 3 -3.45 4.94 9.15
C GLU A 3 -2.90 5.42 7.81
N ALA A 4 -3.80 5.74 6.87
CA ALA A 4 -3.38 6.23 5.56
C ALA A 4 -2.89 7.68 5.64
N GLU A 5 -1.84 7.98 4.88
CA GLU A 5 -1.22 9.30 4.79
C GLU A 5 -1.47 9.92 3.39
N ASP A 6 -1.33 11.23 3.28
CA ASP A 6 -1.38 11.98 2.01
C ASP A 6 -2.59 11.66 1.10
N PHE A 7 -2.34 11.35 -0.18
CA PHE A 7 -3.37 11.05 -1.16
C PHE A 7 -4.07 9.71 -0.88
N LEU A 8 -3.43 8.77 -0.18
CA LEU A 8 -4.03 7.47 0.14
C LEU A 8 -5.21 7.64 1.10
N ALA A 9 -5.16 8.62 2.01
CA ALA A 9 -6.26 8.94 2.92
C ALA A 9 -7.55 9.35 2.20
N LYS A 10 -7.44 9.83 0.94
CA LYS A 10 -8.60 10.13 0.07
C LYS A 10 -9.21 8.88 -0.57
N ILE A 11 -8.46 7.78 -0.62
CA ILE A 11 -8.87 6.50 -1.23
C ILE A 11 -9.39 5.54 -0.13
N HIS A 12 -8.68 5.44 1.00
CA HIS A 12 -9.03 4.55 2.10
C HIS A 12 -8.43 5.03 3.43
N SER A 13 -9.04 4.70 4.57
CA SER A 13 -8.58 5.14 5.90
C SER A 13 -7.34 4.40 6.42
N ARG A 14 -6.94 3.31 5.75
CA ARG A 14 -5.83 2.44 6.14
C ARG A 14 -4.93 2.16 4.95
N MET A 15 -3.63 2.00 5.20
CA MET A 15 -2.63 1.60 4.22
C MET A 15 -1.75 0.45 4.74
N PRO A 16 -1.07 -0.31 3.86
CA PRO A 16 -0.03 -1.25 4.27
C PRO A 16 1.15 -0.52 4.92
N THR A 17 1.97 -1.27 5.66
CA THR A 17 3.25 -0.75 6.14
C THR A 17 4.31 -1.07 5.09
N PHE A 18 4.78 -0.05 4.37
CA PHE A 18 5.88 -0.19 3.43
C PHE A 18 7.21 -0.28 4.20
N LEU A 19 8.08 -1.21 3.82
CA LEU A 19 9.41 -1.39 4.43
C LEU A 19 10.49 -1.09 3.38
N PRO A 20 11.36 -0.09 3.61
CA PRO A 20 12.55 0.12 2.79
C PRO A 20 13.43 -1.14 2.75
N SER A 21 14.09 -1.39 1.63
CA SER A 21 14.92 -2.59 1.44
C SER A 21 16.05 -2.69 2.47
N GLU A 22 16.54 -1.56 2.98
CA GLU A 22 17.64 -1.46 3.93
C GLU A 22 17.31 -2.09 5.30
N ILE A 23 16.02 -2.25 5.62
CA ILE A 23 15.58 -2.82 6.90
C ILE A 23 15.05 -4.25 6.77
N TRP A 24 15.09 -4.84 5.57
CA TRP A 24 14.54 -6.18 5.34
C TRP A 24 15.27 -7.26 6.12
N ASP A 25 16.60 -7.19 6.22
CA ASP A 25 17.39 -8.17 6.97
C ASP A 25 16.98 -8.17 8.45
N ASN A 26 16.88 -6.99 9.07
CA ASN A 26 16.42 -6.87 10.46
C ASN A 26 14.96 -7.31 10.62
N TRP A 27 14.09 -7.01 9.65
CA TRP A 27 12.68 -7.41 9.68
C TRP A 27 12.51 -8.93 9.58
N LEU A 28 13.39 -9.61 8.84
CA LEU A 28 13.36 -11.05 8.62
C LEU A 28 14.23 -11.82 9.63
N ASP A 29 14.94 -11.13 10.52
CA ASP A 29 15.78 -11.77 11.54
C ASP A 29 14.90 -12.46 12.60
N LYS A 30 14.97 -13.79 12.63
CA LYS A 30 14.27 -14.64 13.60
C LYS A 30 14.81 -14.52 15.03
N ASP A 31 16.04 -14.03 15.19
CA ASP A 31 16.69 -13.90 16.49
C ASP A 31 16.43 -12.52 17.11
N LEU A 32 15.89 -11.57 16.33
CA LEU A 32 15.41 -10.27 16.80
C LEU A 32 14.09 -10.42 17.58
N ASN A 33 14.19 -10.47 18.91
CA ASN A 33 13.04 -10.73 19.79
C ASN A 33 12.66 -9.56 20.71
N GLN A 34 13.40 -8.44 20.65
CA GLN A 34 13.11 -7.27 21.47
C GLN A 34 11.99 -6.44 20.86
N VAL A 35 10.84 -6.43 21.53
CA VAL A 35 9.60 -5.85 20.99
C VAL A 35 9.75 -4.38 20.63
N ASP A 36 10.43 -3.58 21.44
CA ASP A 36 10.60 -2.15 21.18
C ASP A 36 11.53 -1.89 19.98
N GLU A 37 12.51 -2.75 19.78
CA GLU A 37 13.39 -2.71 18.61
C GLU A 37 12.60 -3.06 17.33
N ILE A 38 11.79 -4.12 17.37
CA ILE A 38 10.89 -4.50 16.26
C ILE A 38 9.91 -3.37 15.93
N ARG A 39 9.33 -2.71 16.95
CA ARG A 39 8.44 -1.55 16.75
C ARG A 39 9.17 -0.39 16.09
N SER A 40 10.43 -0.14 16.46
CA SER A 40 11.23 0.94 15.89
C SER A 40 11.49 0.77 14.39
N LEU A 41 11.59 -0.48 13.90
CA LEU A 41 11.71 -0.78 12.46
C LEU A 41 10.52 -0.28 11.65
N LEU A 42 9.37 -0.07 12.30
CA LEU A 42 8.15 0.40 11.64
C LEU A 42 8.04 1.93 11.61
N ASP A 43 8.92 2.68 12.29
CA ASP A 43 8.89 4.16 12.29
C ASP A 43 9.53 4.75 11.02
N ILE A 44 8.81 4.58 9.90
CA ILE A 44 9.27 4.92 8.56
C ILE A 44 8.61 6.22 8.12
N LYS A 45 9.44 7.27 8.02
CA LYS A 45 9.00 8.60 7.58
C LYS A 45 8.82 8.65 6.07
N ASN A 46 7.87 9.46 5.60
CA ASN A 46 7.62 9.71 4.18
C ASN A 46 7.37 8.43 3.35
N SER A 47 6.72 7.43 3.96
CA SER A 47 6.53 6.10 3.37
C SER A 47 5.69 6.10 2.09
N THR A 48 4.95 7.18 1.84
CA THR A 48 4.08 7.43 0.69
C THR A 48 4.75 8.19 -0.45
N SER A 49 5.95 8.74 -0.24
CA SER A 49 6.59 9.69 -1.17
C SER A 49 6.88 9.12 -2.57
N GLN A 50 6.99 7.80 -2.70
CA GLN A 50 7.26 7.10 -3.96
C GLN A 50 6.01 6.43 -4.54
N LEU A 51 4.83 6.68 -3.98
CA LEU A 51 3.59 6.05 -4.42
C LEU A 51 2.83 6.94 -5.40
N ALA A 52 2.18 6.29 -6.35
CA ALA A 52 1.15 6.88 -7.18
C ALA A 52 -0.09 5.98 -7.13
N ALA A 53 -1.28 6.58 -7.23
CA ALA A 53 -2.52 5.86 -7.45
C ALA A 53 -3.12 6.25 -8.79
N VAL A 54 -3.64 5.24 -9.49
CA VAL A 54 -4.41 5.37 -10.72
C VAL A 54 -5.67 4.53 -10.55
N ALA A 55 -6.79 4.98 -11.12
CA ALA A 55 -7.99 4.15 -11.16
C ALA A 55 -7.81 3.00 -12.15
N VAL A 56 -8.38 1.86 -11.80
CA VAL A 56 -8.37 0.64 -12.61
C VAL A 56 -9.79 0.11 -12.77
N SER A 57 -10.00 -0.83 -13.69
CA SER A 57 -11.30 -1.44 -13.92
C SER A 57 -11.81 -2.24 -12.71
N ASN A 58 -13.13 -2.15 -12.44
CA ASN A 58 -13.83 -2.99 -11.46
C ASN A 58 -13.72 -4.50 -11.73
N ARG A 59 -13.18 -4.93 -12.88
CA ARG A 59 -12.81 -6.34 -13.11
C ARG A 59 -11.92 -6.89 -12.00
N VAL A 60 -11.05 -6.07 -11.40
CA VAL A 60 -10.15 -6.47 -10.31
C VAL A 60 -10.89 -6.97 -9.07
N ASN A 61 -12.16 -6.59 -8.88
CA ASN A 61 -12.97 -7.00 -7.74
C ASN A 61 -13.32 -8.50 -7.75
N SER A 62 -13.16 -9.19 -8.88
CA SER A 62 -13.36 -10.64 -8.97
C SER A 62 -12.02 -11.39 -8.97
N PRO A 63 -11.73 -12.24 -7.98
CA PRO A 63 -10.49 -13.03 -7.94
C PRO A 63 -10.38 -14.09 -9.04
N ARG A 64 -11.44 -14.29 -9.85
CA ARG A 64 -11.40 -15.14 -11.04
C ARG A 64 -10.67 -14.49 -12.22
N ASN A 65 -10.54 -13.18 -12.23
CA ASN A 65 -9.76 -12.47 -13.23
C ASN A 65 -8.30 -12.42 -12.77
N ASN A 66 -7.37 -12.83 -13.64
CA ASN A 66 -5.94 -12.81 -13.35
C ASN A 66 -5.16 -12.57 -14.65
N ASP A 67 -5.31 -11.37 -15.19
CA ASP A 67 -4.69 -10.94 -16.42
C ASP A 67 -4.03 -9.57 -16.21
N ALA A 68 -3.07 -9.23 -17.08
CA ALA A 68 -2.29 -8.00 -16.93
C ALA A 68 -3.15 -6.72 -17.07
N GLN A 69 -4.33 -6.81 -17.68
CA GLN A 69 -5.20 -5.64 -17.89
C GLN A 69 -5.81 -5.12 -16.58
N LEU A 70 -5.73 -5.89 -15.49
CA LEU A 70 -6.28 -5.51 -14.19
C LEU A 70 -5.57 -4.33 -13.53
N ILE A 71 -4.34 -4.02 -13.95
CA ILE A 71 -3.57 -2.87 -13.45
C ILE A 71 -3.51 -1.72 -14.45
N GLU A 72 -4.11 -1.88 -15.63
CA GLU A 72 -4.11 -0.82 -16.65
C GLU A 72 -4.99 0.35 -16.20
N PRO A 73 -4.50 1.60 -16.30
CA PRO A 73 -5.28 2.77 -15.91
C PRO A 73 -6.56 2.92 -16.74
N ILE A 74 -7.62 3.38 -16.10
CA ILE A 74 -8.85 3.82 -16.76
C ILE A 74 -9.09 5.31 -16.58
N GLU A 75 -9.79 5.91 -17.53
CA GLU A 75 -10.31 7.27 -17.39
C GLU A 75 -11.53 7.27 -16.45
N ILE A 76 -11.55 8.18 -15.47
CA ILE A 76 -12.70 8.36 -14.57
C ILE A 76 -13.53 9.51 -15.11
N LEU A 77 -14.75 9.21 -15.58
CA LEU A 77 -15.72 10.25 -15.93
C LEU A 77 -16.31 10.88 -14.65
N PRO A 78 -16.72 12.16 -14.68
CA PRO A 78 -17.11 12.93 -13.49
C PRO A 78 -18.24 12.32 -12.64
N ASP A 79 -19.03 11.43 -13.23
CA ASP A 79 -20.23 10.79 -12.68
C ASP A 79 -20.01 9.35 -12.19
N GLN A 80 -18.79 8.80 -12.33
CA GLN A 80 -18.43 7.53 -11.71
C GLN A 80 -17.71 7.78 -10.39
N THR A 81 -18.45 7.74 -9.29
CA THR A 81 -17.85 7.66 -7.95
C THR A 81 -17.08 6.35 -7.81
N LEU A 82 -15.86 6.43 -7.26
CA LEU A 82 -14.94 5.31 -7.00
C LEU A 82 -15.39 4.38 -5.84
N PHE A 83 -16.70 4.24 -5.62
CA PHE A 83 -17.29 3.51 -4.50
C PHE A 83 -18.46 2.64 -4.94
#